data_AF-A0A2W4ZC99-F1
#
_entry.id   AF-A0A2W4ZC99-F1
#
_cell.length_a   1.000
_cell.length_b   1.000
_cell.length_c   1.000
_cell.angle_alpha   90.00
_cell.angle_beta   90.00
_cell.angle_gamma   90.00
#
_symmetry.space_group_name_H-M   'P 1'
#
loop_
_entity.id
_entity.type
_entity.pdbx_description
1 polymer ?
#
loop_
_entity_poly.entity_id
_entity_poly.type
_entity_poly.pdbx_seq_one_letter_code
_entity_poly.pdbx_strand_id
1 'polypeptide(L)' 'MYLNVTRPAQGQVTLEMQHDLDNEGTYAGTITPGGIRFRRGAETLMLRPSDGDATGLKWLAGKKDCLTVRPGEGYCRD' A
#
# COMPACT_ATOMS: atom_id res chain seq x y z
N MET A 1 -6.29 -8.96 -2.95
CA MET A 1 -5.47 -7.72 -2.93
C MET A 1 -4.00 -8.10 -2.86
N TYR A 2 -3.19 -7.40 -3.64
CA TYR A 2 -1.73 -7.56 -3.68
C TYR A 2 -1.06 -6.19 -3.81
N LEU A 3 0.22 -6.14 -3.47
CA LEU A 3 1.06 -4.98 -3.67
C LEU A 3 2.47 -5.42 -4.07
N ASN A 4 2.95 -4.92 -5.19
CA ASN A 4 4.33 -5.00 -5.62
C ASN A 4 4.95 -3.60 -5.67
N VAL A 5 6.14 -3.45 -5.10
CA VAL A 5 6.85 -2.17 -4.99
C VAL A 5 8.20 -2.30 -5.67
N THR A 6 8.39 -1.60 -6.78
CA THR A 6 9.69 -1.51 -7.47
C THR A 6 10.30 -0.13 -7.28
N ARG A 7 11.63 -0.05 -7.26
CA ARG A 7 12.39 1.19 -7.03
C ARG A 7 13.16 1.58 -8.29
N PRO A 8 12.54 2.28 -9.26
CA PRO A 8 13.21 2.63 -10.51
C PRO A 8 14.28 3.70 -10.35
N ALA A 9 14.21 4.53 -9.30
CA ALA A 9 15.18 5.57 -8.99
C ALA A 9 15.22 5.85 -7.48
N GLN A 10 16.25 6.56 -7.01
CA GLN A 10 16.38 6.90 -5.59
C GLN A 10 15.20 7.79 -5.15
N GLY A 11 14.47 7.35 -4.11
CA GLY A 11 13.33 8.07 -3.56
C GLY A 11 12.02 7.96 -4.36
N GLN A 12 12.02 7.33 -5.54
CA GLN A 12 10.82 7.07 -6.33
C GLN A 12 10.52 5.57 -6.38
N VAL A 13 9.24 5.24 -6.45
CA VAL A 13 8.75 3.86 -6.54
C VAL A 13 7.63 3.74 -7.55
N THR A 14 7.48 2.55 -8.12
CA THR A 14 6.29 2.14 -8.83
C THR A 14 5.52 1.16 -7.95
N LEU A 15 4.24 1.45 -7.75
CA LEU A 15 3.32 0.63 -6.97
C LEU A 15 2.36 -0.06 -7.94
N GLU A 16 2.48 -1.37 -8.08
CA GLU A 16 1.49 -2.19 -8.77
C GLU A 16 0.63 -2.85 -7.69
N MET A 17 -0.67 -2.55 -7.69
CA MET A 17 -1.54 -2.98 -6.59
C MET A 17 -2.96 -3.28 -7.05
N GLN A 18 -3.59 -4.21 -6.36
CA GLN A 18 -5.04 -4.37 -6.32
C GLN A 18 -5.55 -3.83 -4.98
N HIS A 19 -6.43 -2.82 -5.00
CA HIS A 19 -6.83 -2.06 -3.81
C HIS A 19 -8.26 -2.31 -3.32
N ASP A 20 -9.03 -3.08 -4.09
CA ASP A 20 -10.30 -3.70 -3.68
C ASP A 20 -10.55 -4.94 -4.56
N LEU A 21 -11.79 -5.44 -4.64
CA LEU A 21 -12.10 -6.64 -5.40
C LEU A 21 -12.12 -6.41 -6.91
N ASP A 22 -12.33 -5.18 -7.35
CA ASP A 22 -12.62 -4.85 -8.75
C ASP A 22 -11.55 -3.95 -9.38
N ASN A 23 -10.69 -3.33 -8.57
CA ASN A 23 -9.74 -2.33 -9.03
C ASN A 23 -8.29 -2.70 -8.74
N GLU A 24 -7.50 -2.65 -9.82
CA GLU A 24 -6.05 -2.77 -9.82
C GLU A 24 -5.42 -1.72 -10.73
N GLY A 25 -4.12 -1.45 -10.51
CA GLY A 25 -3.39 -0.52 -11.35
C GLY A 25 -1.97 -0.25 -10.88
N THR A 26 -1.30 0.58 -11.67
CA THR A 26 0.09 0.97 -11.46
C THR A 26 0.19 2.46 -11.20
N TYR A 27 0.85 2.83 -10.09
CA TYR A 27 0.93 4.21 -9.61
C TYR A 27 2.38 4.60 -9.35
N ALA A 28 2.73 5.84 -9.72
CA ALA A 28 3.97 6.45 -9.28
C ALA A 28 3.85 6.88 -7.81
N GLY A 29 4.85 6.52 -7.01
CA GLY A 29 4.95 6.88 -5.61
C GLY A 29 6.29 7.53 -5.28
N THR A 30 6.29 8.36 -4.24
CA THR A 30 7.50 9.00 -3.71
C THR A 30 7.68 8.59 -2.25
N ILE A 31 8.89 8.16 -1.89
CA ILE A 31 9.24 7.79 -0.52
C ILE A 31 9.29 9.07 0.33
N THR A 32 8.62 9.03 1.47
CA THR A 32 8.60 10.09 2.48
C THR A 32 8.87 9.49 3.86
N PRO A 33 9.17 10.30 4.89
CA PRO A 33 9.38 9.79 6.25
C PRO A 33 8.17 9.00 6.81
N GLY A 34 6.96 9.32 6.36
CA GLY A 34 5.72 8.65 6.82
C GLY A 34 5.30 7.43 5.99
N GLY A 35 6.02 7.10 4.92
CA GLY A 35 5.63 6.05 3.97
C GLY A 35 5.71 6.51 2.52
N ILE A 36 4.97 5.87 1.62
CA ILE A 36 5.00 6.20 0.19
C ILE A 36 3.78 7.05 -0.15
N ARG A 37 4.00 8.28 -0.61
CA ARG A 37 2.92 9.16 -1.11
C ARG A 37 2.69 8.88 -2.59
N PHE A 38 1.44 8.70 -3.01
CA PHE A 38 1.07 8.45 -4.40
C PHE A 38 -0.27 9.11 -4.74
N ARG A 39 -0.61 9.19 -6.03
CA ARG A 39 -1.93 9.66 -6.48
C ARG A 39 -2.72 8.52 -7.12
N ARG A 40 -4.00 8.45 -6.79
CA ARG A 40 -4.99 7.56 -7.43
C ARG A 40 -6.16 8.42 -7.87
N GLY A 41 -6.27 8.65 -9.19
CA GLY A 41 -7.17 9.66 -9.73
C GLY A 41 -6.88 11.07 -9.20
N ALA A 42 -7.90 11.72 -8.64
CA ALA A 42 -7.76 13.05 -8.03
C ALA A 42 -7.20 13.01 -6.60
N GLU A 43 -7.20 11.85 -5.95
CA GLU A 43 -6.81 11.71 -4.55
C GLU A 43 -5.30 11.59 -4.38
N THR A 44 -4.76 12.23 -3.35
CA THR A 44 -3.39 12.00 -2.88
C THR A 44 -3.45 11.13 -1.64
N LEU A 45 -2.81 9.96 -1.72
CA LEU A 45 -2.87 8.91 -0.71
C LEU A 45 -1.47 8.66 -0.14
N MET A 46 -1.42 7.96 0.99
CA MET A 46 -0.17 7.56 1.63
C MET A 46 -0.26 6.09 2.04
N LEU A 47 0.65 5.27 1.53
CA LEU A 47 0.86 3.90 1.95
C LEU A 47 1.81 3.91 3.15
N ARG A 48 1.34 3.43 4.31
CA ARG A 48 2.01 3.56 5.61
C ARG A 48 2.31 2.20 6.22
N PRO A 49 3.37 2.08 7.06
CA PRO A 49 3.56 0.93 7.94
C PRO A 49 2.33 0.67 8.82
N SER A 50 2.02 -0.61 9.03
CA SER A 50 0.88 -1.09 9.82
C SER A 50 1.15 -2.52 10.31
N ASP A 51 0.24 -3.04 11.12
CA ASP A 51 0.05 -4.48 11.29
C ASP A 51 -1.27 -4.92 10.64
N GLY A 52 -1.48 -6.24 10.56
CA GLY A 52 -2.65 -6.83 9.93
C GLY A 52 -3.95 -6.60 10.70
N ASP A 53 -3.88 -6.44 12.01
CA ASP A 53 -5.03 -6.12 12.86
C ASP A 53 -5.57 -4.73 12.54
N ALA A 54 -4.68 -3.75 12.36
CA ALA A 54 -5.01 -2.37 12.01
C ALA A 54 -5.52 -2.19 10.56
N THR A 55 -5.27 -3.14 9.66
CA THR A 55 -5.82 -3.08 8.29
C THR A 55 -7.34 -3.25 8.25
N GLY A 56 -7.94 -3.87 9.28
CA GLY A 56 -9.35 -4.25 9.29
C GLY A 56 -9.68 -5.48 8.43
N LEU A 57 -8.68 -6.18 7.88
CA LEU A 57 -8.85 -7.34 7.01
C LEU A 57 -8.61 -8.63 7.79
N LYS A 58 -9.67 -9.44 7.97
CA LYS A 58 -9.64 -10.64 8.82
C LYS A 58 -8.56 -11.65 8.41
N TRP A 59 -8.27 -11.79 7.13
CA TRP A 59 -7.23 -12.72 6.62
C TRP A 59 -5.80 -12.21 6.83
N LEU A 60 -5.62 -10.96 7.26
CA LEU A 60 -4.32 -10.41 7.63
C LEU A 60 -4.12 -10.38 9.16
N ALA A 61 -5.14 -10.68 9.96
CA ALA A 61 -5.08 -10.58 11.42
C ALA A 61 -3.87 -11.33 12.00
N GLY A 62 -3.22 -10.70 12.99
CA GLY A 62 -2.00 -11.22 13.63
C GLY A 62 -0.68 -11.00 12.85
N LYS A 63 -0.69 -10.69 11.55
CA LYS A 63 0.54 -10.35 10.81
C LYS A 63 1.09 -8.99 11.25
N LYS A 64 2.41 -8.82 11.26
CA LYS A 64 3.07 -7.62 11.82
C LYS A 64 3.85 -6.76 10.83
N ASP A 65 4.33 -7.32 9.73
CA ASP A 65 4.99 -6.56 8.65
C ASP A 65 3.97 -6.25 7.56
N CYS A 66 3.19 -5.18 7.76
CA CYS A 66 2.13 -4.79 6.84
C CYS A 66 2.21 -3.33 6.42
N LEU A 67 1.54 -3.03 5.33
CA LEU A 67 1.31 -1.70 4.80
C LEU A 67 -0.20 -1.48 4.66
N THR A 68 -0.66 -0.26 4.89
CA THR A 68 -2.06 0.12 4.68
C THR A 68 -2.17 1.51 4.07
N VAL A 69 -3.20 1.70 3.25
CA VAL A 69 -3.60 3.02 2.76
C VAL A 69 -4.73 3.58 3.61
N ARG A 70 -5.71 2.72 3.94
CA ARG A 70 -6.90 3.00 4.75
C ARG A 70 -7.47 1.68 5.30
N PRO A 71 -8.33 1.71 6.33
CA PRO A 71 -9.05 0.52 6.75
C PRO A 71 -9.77 -0.14 5.57
N GLY A 72 -9.60 -1.46 5.43
CA GLY A 72 -10.10 -2.23 4.28
C GLY A 72 -9.13 -2.34 3.11
N GLU A 73 -7.97 -1.68 3.15
CA GLU A 73 -6.94 -1.70 2.10
C GLU A 73 -5.56 -1.91 2.74
N GLY A 74 -5.10 -3.17 2.75
CA GLY A 74 -3.90 -3.58 3.47
C GLY A 74 -3.15 -4.73 2.79
N TYR A 75 -1.84 -4.75 3.00
CA TYR A 75 -0.89 -5.66 2.36
C TYR A 75 0.15 -6.09 3.38
N CYS A 76 0.21 -7.37 3.70
CA CYS A 76 1.26 -7.89 4.58
C CYS A 76 2.30 -8.63 3.77
N ARG A 77 3.56 -8.44 4.13
CA ARG A 77 4.65 -9.29 3.65
C ARG A 77 4.52 -10.67 4.29
N ASP A 78 4.76 -11.70 3.50
CA ASP A 78 4.94 -13.06 3.98
C ASP A 78 6.43 -13.33 4.22
#